data_AF-A0A8C7MI02-F1
#
_entry.id   AF-A0A8C7MI02-F1
#
_cell.length_a   1.000
_cell.length_b   1.000
_cell.length_c   1.000
_cell.angle_alpha   90.00
_cell.angle_beta   90.00
_cell.angle_gamma   90.00
#
_symmetry.space_group_name_H-M   'P 1'
#
loop_
_entity.id
_entity.type
_entity.pdbx_description
1 polymer ?
#
loop_
_entity_poly.entity_id
_entity_poly.type
_entity_poly.pdbx_seq_one_letter_code
_entity_poly.pdbx_strand_id
1 'polypeptide(L)'
;MAVSVSAGDSEIIEVETNLSEDSANYFNMKINRAKKTEAVQKSGPAGKMLYILVGVSFGLMCVLQVTLNISLHLAHSNFLEEQIKWLETSYNNLTEEKKQLQISYNNLTEEKKQLQTSYNNLTEEKKHLQISYNNLTKERDKFTELEWRTFNTSLYYISNDYKTWEDSRQDCLKRGADLAVINSEEEQVFIS
;
A
#
# COMPACT_ATOMS: atom_id res chain seq x y z
N MET A 1 63.67 -80.57 91.43
CA MET A 1 64.17 -81.88 90.99
C MET A 1 63.15 -82.91 91.45
N ALA A 2 62.33 -83.42 90.54
CA ALA A 2 61.52 -84.62 90.75
C ALA A 2 61.19 -85.16 89.36
N VAL A 3 61.74 -86.33 89.05
CA VAL A 3 61.45 -87.11 87.86
C VAL A 3 60.47 -88.20 88.29
N SER A 4 59.44 -88.45 87.49
CA SER A 4 58.72 -89.73 87.51
C SER A 4 58.38 -90.13 86.07
N VAL A 5 58.42 -91.44 85.83
CA VAL A 5 58.58 -92.12 84.54
C VAL A 5 57.33 -92.92 84.21
N SER A 6 56.92 -92.85 82.93
CA SER A 6 56.24 -93.83 82.06
C SER A 6 54.98 -94.58 82.55
N ALA A 7 53.90 -94.52 81.76
CA ALA A 7 53.55 -95.56 80.77
C ALA A 7 52.14 -95.34 80.18
N GLY A 8 51.95 -95.66 78.90
CA GLY A 8 50.66 -96.16 78.39
C GLY A 8 49.93 -95.31 77.36
N ASP A 9 50.34 -95.47 76.10
CA ASP A 9 49.52 -95.68 74.89
C ASP A 9 48.29 -94.80 74.60
N SER A 10 48.54 -93.79 73.75
CA SER A 10 47.84 -93.48 72.49
C SER A 10 46.31 -93.48 72.46
N GLU A 11 45.76 -92.28 72.63
CA GLU A 11 44.43 -91.82 72.25
C GLU A 11 44.24 -91.94 70.71
N ILE A 12 43.31 -92.79 70.24
CA ILE A 12 42.86 -92.72 68.84
C ILE A 12 41.77 -91.65 68.73
N ILE A 13 42.24 -90.53 68.20
CA ILE A 13 41.52 -89.37 67.72
C ILE A 13 40.59 -89.77 66.57
N GLU A 14 39.32 -89.33 66.64
CA GLU A 14 38.42 -89.23 65.49
C GLU A 14 39.10 -88.34 64.43
N VAL A 15 39.58 -88.94 63.34
CA VAL A 15 40.05 -88.20 62.18
C VAL A 15 38.96 -88.23 61.12
N GLU A 16 38.15 -87.18 61.13
CA GLU A 16 37.25 -86.79 60.06
C GLU A 16 38.10 -86.28 58.87
N THR A 17 38.22 -87.06 57.80
CA THR A 17 38.83 -86.56 56.55
C THR A 17 37.74 -86.05 55.61
N ASN A 18 37.51 -84.75 55.66
CA ASN A 18 36.74 -83.97 54.69
C ASN A 18 37.48 -83.94 53.33
N LEU A 19 37.08 -84.82 52.41
CA LEU A 19 37.49 -84.82 51.00
C LEU A 19 36.25 -84.68 50.09
N SER A 20 35.73 -83.46 49.90
CA SER A 20 34.85 -83.18 48.72
C SER A 20 34.55 -81.72 48.36
N GLU A 21 35.01 -80.70 49.08
CA GLU A 21 34.66 -79.31 48.74
C GLU A 21 35.46 -78.72 47.55
N ASP A 22 36.69 -79.18 47.33
CA ASP A 22 37.54 -78.68 46.23
C ASP A 22 37.17 -79.23 44.85
N SER A 23 36.63 -80.46 44.79
CA SER A 23 36.17 -81.06 43.53
C SER A 23 34.93 -80.34 42.98
N ALA A 24 33.99 -79.98 43.86
CA ALA A 24 32.79 -79.25 43.50
C ALA A 24 33.11 -77.86 42.94
N ASN A 25 34.08 -77.16 43.52
CA ASN A 25 34.51 -75.84 43.03
C ASN A 25 35.21 -75.91 41.66
N TYR A 26 36.06 -76.91 41.43
CA TYR A 26 36.69 -77.12 40.12
C TYR A 26 35.65 -77.47 39.04
N PHE A 27 34.66 -78.29 39.38
CA PHE A 27 33.58 -78.67 38.48
C PHE A 27 32.66 -77.48 38.16
N ASN A 28 32.28 -76.68 39.17
CA ASN A 28 31.48 -75.47 38.99
C ASN A 28 32.22 -74.40 38.18
N MET A 29 33.54 -74.24 38.36
CA MET A 29 34.35 -73.33 37.53
C MET A 29 34.42 -73.79 36.07
N LYS A 30 34.50 -75.10 35.80
CA LYS A 30 34.44 -75.66 34.44
C LYS A 30 33.04 -75.53 33.83
N ILE A 31 31.97 -75.77 34.59
CA ILE A 31 30.59 -75.59 34.13
C ILE A 31 30.30 -74.12 33.83
N ASN A 32 30.76 -73.20 34.67
CA ASN A 32 30.59 -71.76 34.46
C ASN A 32 31.43 -71.25 33.29
N ARG A 33 32.65 -71.78 33.05
CA ARG A 33 33.40 -71.51 31.82
C ARG A 33 32.70 -72.06 30.59
N ALA A 34 32.20 -73.30 30.64
CA ALA A 34 31.46 -73.92 29.53
C ALA A 34 30.16 -73.16 29.19
N LYS A 35 29.39 -72.74 30.21
CA LYS A 35 28.21 -71.87 30.04
C LYS A 35 28.58 -70.47 29.53
N LYS A 36 29.71 -69.90 29.96
CA LYS A 36 30.18 -68.57 29.53
C LYS A 36 30.67 -68.56 28.08
N THR A 37 31.22 -69.67 27.59
CA THR A 37 31.58 -69.83 26.16
C THR A 37 30.37 -70.04 25.24
N GLU A 38 29.22 -70.47 25.77
CA GLU A 38 27.96 -70.58 25.00
C GLU A 38 27.08 -69.32 25.05
N ALA A 39 27.33 -68.41 25.99
CA ALA A 39 26.64 -67.12 26.09
C ALA A 39 27.26 -66.00 25.23
N VAL A 40 28.35 -66.28 24.49
CA VAL A 40 28.86 -65.42 23.42
C VAL A 40 28.08 -65.73 22.14
N GLN A 41 26.92 -65.10 22.02
CA GLN A 41 26.21 -64.80 20.78
C GLN A 41 26.14 -65.93 19.73
N LYS A 42 25.23 -66.90 19.95
CA LYS A 42 24.56 -67.58 18.84
C LYS A 42 23.20 -66.91 18.59
N SER A 43 23.21 -65.73 17.97
CA SER A 43 22.07 -65.41 17.11
C SER A 43 22.22 -66.31 15.90
N GLY A 44 21.28 -67.23 15.72
CA GLY A 44 21.22 -68.06 14.52
C GLY A 44 21.25 -67.17 13.27
N PRO A 45 21.62 -67.72 12.09
CA PRO A 45 21.73 -66.96 10.83
C PRO A 45 20.51 -66.06 10.53
N ALA A 46 19.32 -66.41 11.06
CA ALA A 46 18.10 -65.62 10.98
C ALA A 46 18.10 -64.27 11.74
N GLY A 47 18.74 -64.16 12.92
CA GLY A 47 18.63 -62.97 13.79
C GLY A 47 19.50 -61.79 13.37
N LYS A 48 20.70 -62.05 12.83
CA LYS A 48 21.57 -60.99 12.26
C LYS A 48 20.96 -60.42 10.98
N MET A 49 20.35 -61.27 10.15
CA MET A 49 19.66 -60.85 8.93
C MET A 49 18.47 -59.94 9.25
N LEU A 50 17.74 -60.18 10.34
CA LEU A 50 16.61 -59.35 10.75
C LEU A 50 17.05 -57.93 11.16
N TYR A 51 18.10 -57.78 11.97
CA TYR A 51 18.60 -56.45 12.38
C TYR A 51 19.13 -55.64 11.18
N ILE A 52 19.84 -56.30 10.26
CA ILE A 52 20.33 -55.66 9.03
C ILE A 52 19.15 -55.19 8.17
N LEU A 53 18.11 -56.01 8.01
CA LEU A 53 16.92 -55.63 7.25
C LEU A 53 16.20 -54.42 7.87
N VAL A 54 16.04 -54.41 9.19
CA VAL A 54 15.44 -53.28 9.91
C VAL A 54 16.30 -52.02 9.77
N GLY A 55 17.62 -52.13 9.92
CA GLY A 55 18.55 -51.01 9.75
C GLY A 55 18.56 -50.44 8.33
N VAL A 56 18.53 -51.30 7.31
CA VAL A 56 18.42 -50.89 5.90
C VAL A 56 17.09 -50.20 5.66
N SER A 57 15.98 -50.74 6.17
CA SER A 57 14.67 -50.12 6.03
C SER A 57 14.60 -48.74 6.69
N PHE A 58 15.15 -48.61 7.90
CA PHE A 58 15.20 -47.35 8.63
C PHE A 58 16.11 -46.33 7.94
N GLY A 59 17.27 -46.76 7.43
CA GLY A 59 18.16 -45.93 6.65
C GLY A 59 17.50 -45.39 5.38
N LEU A 60 16.80 -46.24 4.62
CA LEU A 60 16.04 -45.82 3.44
C LEU A 60 14.94 -44.83 3.79
N MET A 61 14.21 -45.06 4.89
CA MET A 61 13.20 -44.12 5.39
C MET A 61 13.79 -42.75 5.71
N CYS A 62 14.94 -42.70 6.39
CA CYS A 62 15.62 -41.43 6.70
C CYS A 62 16.06 -40.69 5.43
N VAL A 63 16.60 -41.41 4.44
CA VAL A 63 17.01 -40.81 3.16
C VAL A 63 15.80 -40.21 2.45
N LEU A 64 14.68 -40.93 2.37
CA LEU A 64 13.44 -40.41 1.77
C LEU A 64 12.91 -39.18 2.51
N GLN A 65 12.92 -39.20 3.85
CA GLN A 65 12.48 -38.07 4.67
C GLN A 65 13.34 -36.82 4.42
N VAL A 66 14.67 -36.99 4.33
CA VAL A 66 15.61 -35.88 4.06
C VAL A 66 15.42 -35.33 2.66
N THR A 67 15.32 -36.20 1.64
CA THR A 67 15.07 -35.76 0.27
C THR A 67 13.76 -34.98 0.16
N LEU A 68 12.67 -35.48 0.74
CA LEU A 68 11.38 -34.80 0.75
C LEU A 68 11.47 -33.43 1.43
N ASN A 69 12.11 -33.35 2.60
CA ASN A 69 12.25 -32.09 3.33
C ASN A 69 13.09 -31.07 2.56
N ILE A 70 14.18 -31.50 1.92
CA ILE A 70 15.01 -30.61 1.10
C ILE A 70 14.22 -30.13 -0.13
N SER A 71 13.56 -31.03 -0.86
CA SER A 71 12.73 -30.68 -2.01
C SER A 71 11.58 -29.73 -1.63
N LEU A 72 10.92 -29.98 -0.50
CA LEU A 72 9.86 -29.13 0.03
C LEU A 72 10.40 -27.75 0.41
N HIS A 73 11.56 -27.68 1.05
CA HIS A 73 12.18 -26.43 1.45
C HIS A 73 12.56 -25.57 0.23
N LEU A 74 13.17 -26.18 -0.79
CA LEU A 74 13.52 -25.51 -2.04
C LEU A 74 12.28 -25.00 -2.80
N ALA A 75 11.22 -25.81 -2.85
CA ALA A 75 9.97 -25.38 -3.49
C ALA A 75 9.34 -24.19 -2.75
N HIS A 76 9.33 -24.23 -1.42
CA HIS A 76 8.78 -23.14 -0.61
C HIS A 76 9.62 -21.86 -0.69
N SER A 77 10.96 -21.96 -0.70
CA SER A 77 11.83 -20.80 -0.83
C SER A 77 11.62 -20.10 -2.18
N ASN A 78 11.58 -20.86 -3.28
CA ASN A 78 11.34 -20.31 -4.61
C ASN A 78 9.97 -19.62 -4.70
N PHE A 79 8.93 -20.23 -4.11
CA PHE A 79 7.60 -19.65 -4.06
C PHE A 79 7.57 -18.31 -3.29
N LEU A 80 8.26 -18.23 -2.14
CA LEU A 80 8.37 -16.99 -1.38
C LEU A 80 9.09 -15.89 -2.16
N GLU A 81 10.16 -16.24 -2.90
CA GLU A 81 10.88 -15.28 -3.76
C GLU A 81 9.98 -14.70 -4.86
N GLU A 82 9.18 -15.52 -5.53
CA GLU A 82 8.23 -15.06 -6.56
C GLU A 82 7.18 -14.12 -5.97
N GLN A 83 6.62 -14.46 -4.80
CA GLN A 83 5.62 -13.64 -4.11
C GLN A 83 6.22 -12.29 -3.68
N ILE A 84 7.45 -12.28 -3.16
CA ILE A 84 8.16 -11.04 -2.79
C ILE A 84 8.38 -10.17 -4.03
N LYS A 85 8.85 -10.76 -5.13
CA LYS A 85 9.10 -10.03 -6.38
C LYS A 85 7.81 -9.45 -6.97
N TRP A 86 6.72 -10.20 -6.96
CA TRP A 86 5.41 -9.72 -7.40
C TRP A 86 4.93 -8.57 -6.52
N LEU A 87 5.06 -8.71 -5.20
CA LEU A 87 4.65 -7.70 -4.23
C LEU A 87 5.46 -6.41 -4.39
N GLU A 88 6.77 -6.52 -4.59
CA GLU A 88 7.66 -5.38 -4.85
C GLU A 88 7.26 -4.67 -6.15
N THR A 89 6.98 -5.42 -7.21
CA THR A 89 6.52 -4.86 -8.50
C THR A 89 5.18 -4.12 -8.34
N SER A 90 4.23 -4.73 -7.62
CA SER A 90 2.93 -4.14 -7.34
C SER A 90 3.05 -2.85 -6.50
N TYR A 91 3.89 -2.87 -5.46
CA TYR A 91 4.17 -1.71 -4.61
C TYR A 91 4.81 -0.56 -5.40
N ASN A 92 5.79 -0.86 -6.26
CA ASN A 92 6.45 0.14 -7.09
C ASN A 92 5.47 0.76 -8.10
N ASN A 93 4.64 -0.05 -8.75
CA ASN A 93 3.59 0.44 -9.65
C ASN A 93 2.62 1.38 -8.90
N LEU A 94 2.10 0.94 -7.76
CA LEU A 94 1.19 1.76 -6.94
C LEU A 94 1.86 3.07 -6.47
N THR A 95 3.16 3.04 -6.19
CA THR A 95 3.94 4.23 -5.84
C THR A 95 4.03 5.21 -7.01
N GLU A 96 4.22 4.72 -8.23
CA GLU A 96 4.21 5.56 -9.44
C GLU A 96 2.82 6.12 -9.74
N GLU A 97 1.76 5.33 -9.65
CA GLU A 97 0.38 5.82 -9.79
C GLU A 97 0.08 6.92 -8.78
N LYS A 98 0.51 6.76 -7.52
CA LYS A 98 0.38 7.79 -6.49
C LYS A 98 1.11 9.09 -6.86
N LYS A 99 2.33 8.99 -7.41
CA LYS A 99 3.09 10.17 -7.88
C LYS A 99 2.37 10.86 -9.04
N GLN A 100 1.87 10.10 -10.01
CA GLN A 100 1.11 10.64 -11.13
C GLN A 100 -0.16 11.36 -10.66
N LEU A 101 -0.89 10.74 -9.74
CA LEU A 101 -2.09 11.34 -9.15
C LEU A 101 -1.77 12.63 -8.39
N GLN A 102 -0.65 12.65 -7.65
CA GLN A 102 -0.18 13.85 -6.95
C GLN A 102 0.13 15.01 -7.91
N ILE A 103 0.77 14.72 -9.06
CA ILE A 103 1.05 15.71 -10.09
C ILE A 103 -0.26 16.26 -10.66
N SER A 104 -1.19 15.38 -11.03
CA SER A 104 -2.51 15.78 -11.54
C SER A 104 -3.27 16.65 -10.54
N TYR A 105 -3.25 16.30 -9.25
CA TYR A 105 -3.87 17.08 -8.20
C TYR A 105 -3.27 18.49 -8.07
N ASN A 106 -1.95 18.60 -8.12
CA ASN A 106 -1.26 19.89 -8.06
C ASN A 106 -1.60 20.78 -9.27
N ASN A 107 -1.62 20.21 -10.48
CA ASN A 107 -1.99 20.92 -11.69
C ASN A 107 -3.44 21.43 -11.62
N LEU A 108 -4.38 20.57 -11.22
CA LEU A 108 -5.79 20.96 -11.06
C LEU A 108 -5.97 22.06 -10.00
N THR A 109 -5.16 22.02 -8.94
CA THR A 109 -5.15 23.07 -7.92
C THR A 109 -4.70 24.42 -8.51
N GLU A 110 -3.73 24.42 -9.41
CA GLU A 110 -3.25 25.63 -10.06
C GLU A 110 -4.27 26.17 -11.09
N GLU A 111 -4.86 25.30 -11.92
CA GLU A 111 -5.96 25.68 -12.82
C GLU A 111 -7.13 26.31 -12.06
N LYS A 112 -7.48 25.76 -10.89
CA LYS A 112 -8.52 26.33 -10.03
C LYS A 112 -8.18 27.76 -9.57
N LYS A 113 -6.92 28.05 -9.22
CA LYS A 113 -6.50 29.41 -8.84
C LYS A 113 -6.56 30.37 -10.03
N GLN A 114 -6.14 29.92 -11.21
CA GLN A 114 -6.21 30.71 -12.43
C GLN A 114 -7.66 31.04 -12.78
N LEU A 115 -8.56 30.04 -12.72
CA LEU A 115 -9.97 30.24 -12.97
C LEU A 115 -10.61 31.17 -11.93
N GLN A 116 -10.24 31.04 -10.65
CA GLN A 116 -10.69 31.96 -9.60
C GLN A 116 -10.28 33.40 -9.87
N THR A 117 -9.05 33.60 -10.36
CA THR A 117 -8.53 34.93 -10.71
C THR A 117 -9.32 35.52 -11.88
N SER A 118 -9.54 34.73 -12.94
CA SER A 118 -10.34 35.14 -14.09
C SER A 118 -11.77 35.50 -13.70
N TYR A 119 -12.40 34.70 -12.84
CA TYR A 119 -13.75 34.96 -12.32
C TYR A 119 -13.84 36.27 -11.55
N ASN A 120 -12.85 36.55 -10.70
CA ASN A 120 -12.79 37.79 -9.93
C ASN A 120 -12.65 39.01 -10.86
N ASN A 121 -11.76 38.93 -11.87
CA ASN A 121 -11.58 40.00 -12.85
C ASN A 121 -12.88 40.27 -13.63
N LEU A 122 -13.55 39.22 -14.13
CA LEU A 122 -14.81 39.36 -14.84
C LEU A 122 -15.92 39.96 -13.96
N THR A 123 -15.91 39.64 -12.66
CA THR A 123 -16.84 40.22 -11.70
C THR A 123 -16.62 41.72 -11.54
N GLU A 124 -15.36 42.18 -11.50
CA GLU A 124 -15.05 43.61 -11.44
C GLU A 124 -15.39 44.34 -12.76
N GLU A 125 -15.09 43.75 -13.91
CA GLU A 125 -15.51 44.30 -15.21
C GLU A 125 -17.02 44.44 -15.30
N LYS A 126 -17.78 43.43 -14.85
CA LYS A 126 -19.23 43.49 -14.79
C LYS A 126 -19.72 44.63 -13.91
N LYS A 127 -19.10 44.86 -12.74
CA LYS A 127 -19.43 46.01 -11.87
C LYS A 127 -19.15 47.34 -12.57
N HIS A 128 -17.99 47.47 -13.22
CA HIS A 128 -17.64 48.67 -13.98
C HIS A 128 -18.64 48.93 -15.11
N LEU A 129 -19.02 47.91 -15.87
CA LEU A 129 -19.98 48.04 -16.95
C LEU A 129 -21.38 48.41 -16.42
N GLN A 130 -21.79 47.82 -15.28
CA GLN A 130 -23.05 48.17 -14.63
C GLN A 130 -23.08 49.65 -14.21
N ILE A 131 -21.98 50.18 -13.66
CA ILE A 131 -21.87 51.59 -13.30
C ILE A 131 -21.98 52.47 -14.55
N SER A 132 -21.25 52.14 -15.62
CA SER A 132 -21.30 52.87 -16.89
C SER A 132 -22.73 52.88 -17.47
N TYR A 133 -23.39 51.73 -17.50
CA TYR A 133 -24.76 51.60 -17.96
C TYR A 133 -25.73 52.46 -17.15
N ASN A 134 -25.62 52.45 -15.83
CA ASN A 134 -26.47 53.27 -14.96
C ASN A 134 -26.23 54.78 -15.20
N ASN A 135 -24.99 55.20 -15.47
CA ASN A 135 -24.69 56.60 -15.79
C ASN A 135 -25.28 57.02 -17.14
N LEU A 136 -25.13 56.20 -18.19
CA LEU A 136 -25.75 56.45 -19.49
C LEU A 136 -27.27 56.50 -19.42
N THR A 137 -27.86 55.62 -18.60
CA THR A 137 -29.30 55.62 -18.33
C THR A 137 -29.73 56.95 -17.71
N LYS A 138 -29.02 57.46 -16.71
CA LYS A 138 -29.31 58.77 -16.10
C LYS A 138 -29.20 59.92 -17.11
N GLU A 139 -28.18 59.93 -17.96
CA GLU A 139 -28.02 60.96 -18.99
C GLU A 139 -29.18 60.92 -20.00
N ARG A 140 -29.56 59.73 -20.47
CA ARG A 140 -30.73 59.55 -21.34
C ARG A 140 -32.02 60.05 -20.67
N ASP A 141 -32.23 59.70 -19.41
CA ASP A 141 -33.43 60.09 -18.68
C ASP A 141 -33.48 61.63 -18.53
N LYS A 142 -32.34 62.29 -18.29
CA LYS A 142 -32.22 63.76 -18.28
C LYS A 142 -32.59 64.41 -19.62
N PHE A 143 -32.17 63.84 -20.75
CA PHE A 143 -32.58 64.37 -22.07
C PHE A 143 -34.09 64.19 -22.32
N THR A 144 -34.65 63.10 -21.83
CA THR A 144 -36.10 62.84 -21.90
C THR A 144 -36.88 63.87 -21.08
N GLU A 145 -36.39 64.24 -19.88
CA GLU A 145 -36.97 65.32 -19.06
C GLU A 145 -36.92 66.69 -19.74
N LEU A 146 -35.95 66.93 -20.61
CA LEU A 146 -35.76 68.19 -21.36
C LEU A 146 -36.52 68.22 -22.71
N GLU A 147 -37.49 67.32 -22.89
CA GLU A 147 -38.32 67.18 -24.10
C GLU A 147 -37.54 66.88 -25.40
N TRP A 148 -36.30 66.40 -25.28
CA TRP A 148 -35.58 65.88 -26.44
C TRP A 148 -36.11 64.51 -26.82
N ARG A 149 -36.22 64.26 -28.12
CA ARG A 149 -36.67 62.99 -28.68
C ARG A 149 -35.50 62.25 -29.30
N THR A 150 -35.40 60.95 -29.08
CA THR A 150 -34.38 60.10 -29.71
C THR A 150 -34.97 59.34 -30.88
N PHE A 151 -34.29 59.37 -32.02
CA PHE A 151 -34.55 58.48 -33.15
C PHE A 151 -33.23 57.91 -33.65
N ASN A 152 -33.15 56.57 -33.70
CA ASN A 152 -31.90 55.84 -33.91
C ASN A 152 -30.80 56.29 -32.93
N THR A 153 -29.71 56.86 -33.46
CA THR A 153 -28.56 57.35 -32.70
C THR A 153 -28.54 58.88 -32.55
N SER A 154 -29.58 59.57 -33.03
CA SER A 154 -29.67 61.03 -33.07
C SER A 154 -30.68 61.56 -32.06
N LEU A 155 -30.40 62.76 -31.53
CA LEU A 155 -31.22 63.46 -30.55
C LEU A 155 -31.83 64.71 -31.20
N TYR A 156 -33.14 64.89 -31.07
CA TYR A 156 -33.92 65.95 -31.73
C TYR A 156 -34.64 66.81 -30.70
N TYR A 157 -34.61 68.12 -30.90
CA TYR A 157 -35.41 69.07 -30.13
C TYR A 157 -36.34 69.81 -31.08
N ILE A 158 -37.64 69.71 -30.84
CA ILE A 158 -38.67 70.33 -31.68
C ILE A 158 -39.23 71.54 -30.93
N SER A 159 -38.81 72.74 -31.37
CA SER A 159 -39.27 74.00 -30.79
C SER A 159 -40.71 74.32 -31.21
N ASN A 160 -41.54 74.74 -30.27
CA ASN A 160 -42.87 75.32 -30.57
C ASN A 160 -42.82 76.83 -30.87
N ASP A 161 -41.65 77.48 -30.72
CA ASP A 161 -41.46 78.90 -31.03
C ASP A 161 -41.24 79.14 -32.52
N TYR A 162 -41.75 80.26 -33.03
CA TYR A 162 -41.45 80.77 -34.36
C TYR A 162 -40.24 81.71 -34.33
N LYS A 163 -39.23 81.41 -35.15
CA LYS A 163 -37.97 82.16 -35.25
C LYS A 163 -37.53 82.25 -36.72
N THR A 164 -36.67 83.22 -37.06
CA THR A 164 -36.01 83.23 -38.39
C THR A 164 -35.05 82.04 -38.51
N TRP A 165 -34.64 81.70 -39.73
CA TRP A 165 -33.69 80.59 -39.94
C TRP A 165 -32.38 80.81 -39.17
N GLU A 166 -31.82 82.01 -39.23
CA GLU A 166 -30.58 82.35 -38.53
C GLU A 166 -30.76 82.30 -37.01
N ASP A 167 -31.84 82.89 -36.47
CA ASP A 167 -32.12 82.86 -35.03
C ASP A 167 -32.35 81.43 -34.51
N SER A 168 -33.03 80.59 -35.31
CA SER A 168 -33.26 79.18 -34.98
C SER A 168 -31.94 78.41 -34.92
N ARG A 169 -31.06 78.63 -35.90
CA ARG A 169 -29.73 78.03 -35.90
C ARG A 169 -28.90 78.48 -34.71
N GLN A 170 -28.93 79.76 -34.37
CA GLN A 170 -28.25 80.27 -33.17
C GLN A 170 -28.82 79.67 -31.88
N ASP A 171 -30.12 79.40 -31.80
CA ASP A 171 -30.73 78.68 -30.66
C ASP A 171 -30.24 77.23 -30.57
N CYS A 172 -30.19 76.50 -31.68
CA CYS A 172 -29.61 75.15 -31.74
C CYS A 172 -28.15 75.15 -31.28
N LEU A 173 -27.33 76.08 -31.79
CA LEU A 173 -25.92 76.20 -31.44
C LEU A 173 -25.72 76.51 -29.94
N LYS A 174 -26.57 77.36 -29.35
CA LYS A 174 -26.56 77.64 -27.90
C LYS A 174 -26.87 76.40 -27.05
N ARG A 175 -27.64 75.45 -27.60
CA ARG A 175 -27.96 74.16 -26.97
C ARG A 175 -26.92 73.07 -27.27
N GLY A 176 -25.88 73.38 -28.05
CA GLY A 176 -24.84 72.43 -28.45
C GLY A 176 -25.24 71.51 -29.61
N ALA A 177 -26.23 71.89 -30.41
CA ALA A 177 -26.71 71.18 -31.59
C ALA A 177 -26.62 72.06 -32.85
N ASP A 178 -27.04 71.55 -34.01
CA ASP A 178 -27.30 72.34 -35.23
C ASP A 178 -28.71 72.00 -35.74
N LEU A 179 -29.18 72.73 -36.75
CA LEU A 179 -30.46 72.44 -37.39
C LEU A 179 -30.49 71.01 -37.95
N ALA A 180 -31.62 70.33 -37.77
CA ALA A 180 -31.79 68.94 -38.23
C ALA A 180 -31.69 68.85 -39.76
N VAL A 181 -30.88 67.90 -40.23
CA VAL A 181 -30.77 67.55 -41.65
C VAL A 181 -31.45 66.19 -41.83
N ILE A 182 -32.53 66.18 -42.59
CA ILE A 182 -33.39 65.01 -42.75
C ILE A 182 -32.83 64.15 -43.88
N ASN A 183 -32.40 62.94 -43.55
CA ASN A 183 -31.72 62.04 -44.47
C ASN A 183 -32.58 60.85 -44.92
N SER A 184 -33.76 60.65 -44.34
CA SER A 184 -34.66 59.56 -44.73
C SER A 184 -36.14 59.90 -44.56
N GLU A 185 -37.01 59.13 -45.21
CA GLU A 185 -38.46 59.27 -45.08
C GLU A 185 -38.92 58.92 -43.66
N GLU A 186 -38.29 57.92 -43.03
CA GLU A 186 -38.58 57.53 -41.65
C GLU A 186 -38.22 58.65 -40.66
N GLU A 187 -37.10 59.35 -40.89
CA GLU A 187 -36.71 60.50 -40.08
C GLU A 187 -37.70 61.66 -40.25
N GLN A 188 -38.15 61.93 -41.49
CA GLN A 188 -39.18 62.92 -41.78
C GLN A 188 -40.49 62.62 -41.03
N VAL A 189 -40.95 61.36 -41.05
CA VAL A 189 -42.18 60.91 -40.38
C VAL A 189 -42.05 61.00 -38.86
N PHE A 190 -40.86 60.77 -38.31
CA PHE A 190 -40.63 60.86 -36.86
C PHE A 190 -40.70 62.31 -36.34
N ILE A 191 -40.21 63.28 -37.11
CA ILE A 191 -40.14 64.68 -36.68
C ILE A 191 -41.36 65.53 -37.09
N SER A 192 -42.19 65.03 -38.02
CA SER A 192 -43.44 65.68 -38.44
C SER A 192 -44.52 65.63 -37.36
#